data_AF-A0A142XW29-F1
#
_entry.id   AF-A0A142XW29-F1
#
_cell.length_a   1.000
_cell.length_b   1.000
_cell.length_c   1.000
_cell.angle_alpha   90.00
_cell.angle_beta   90.00
_cell.angle_gamma   90.00
#
_symmetry.space_group_name_H-M   'P 1'
#
loop_
_entity.id
_entity.type
_entity.pdbx_description
1 polymer ?
#
loop_
_entity_poly.entity_id
_entity_poly.type
_entity_poly.pdbx_seq_one_letter_code
_entity_poly.pdbx_strand_id
1 'polypeptide(L)'
;MANEPTPFAPVFSIDVTAAEAANAPAATPPAPKGSDVGSALIGLTRQLIEMQNRQNVLLEQLLQINKQVLQASNQANQQRQSEITQWRNSHPKLVRSCKNALESLSQVQIDFLQTLADEVEDQKENLAESEYAFNDFLDRYGPRMAHLNGILQVLGHLGG
;
A
#
# COMPACT_ATOMS: atom_id res chain seq x y z
N MET A 1 -26.66 -2.96 4.93
CA MET A 1 -26.66 -3.81 3.72
C MET A 1 -27.38 -3.04 2.63
N ALA A 2 -26.86 -2.74 1.45
CA ALA A 2 -25.55 -2.93 0.84
C ALA A 2 -25.45 -1.81 -0.20
N ASN A 3 -24.40 -0.99 -0.16
CA ASN A 3 -24.06 -0.13 -1.30
C ASN A 3 -22.87 -0.80 -1.96
N GLU A 4 -23.18 -1.72 -2.87
CA GLU A 4 -22.24 -2.49 -3.66
C GLU A 4 -22.37 -2.12 -5.14
N PRO A 5 -21.32 -2.38 -5.93
CA PRO A 5 -20.59 -1.34 -6.62
C PRO A 5 -21.00 -1.22 -8.09
N THR A 6 -20.77 -0.03 -8.66
CA THR A 6 -20.90 0.23 -10.11
C THR A 6 -20.14 -0.83 -10.92
N PRO A 7 -20.80 -1.51 -11.87
CA PRO A 7 -20.17 -2.58 -12.63
C PRO A 7 -19.09 -2.01 -13.54
N PHE A 8 -17.87 -2.54 -13.39
CA PHE A 8 -16.76 -2.30 -14.31
C PHE A 8 -17.19 -2.60 -15.74
N ALA A 9 -17.14 -1.60 -16.62
CA ALA A 9 -17.31 -1.80 -18.05
C ALA A 9 -16.06 -2.49 -18.62
N PRO A 10 -16.18 -3.58 -19.41
CA PRO A 10 -15.03 -4.20 -20.05
C PRO A 10 -14.47 -3.31 -21.17
N VAL A 11 -13.16 -3.05 -21.12
CA VAL A 11 -12.41 -2.16 -22.04
C VAL A 11 -12.12 -2.79 -23.42
N PHE A 12 -12.58 -4.01 -23.70
CA PHE A 12 -12.31 -4.68 -24.98
C PHE A 12 -13.55 -5.35 -25.56
N SER A 13 -14.11 -4.74 -26.61
CA SER A 13 -14.98 -5.38 -27.59
C SER A 13 -14.19 -5.55 -28.89
N ILE A 14 -13.83 -6.78 -29.23
CA ILE A 14 -13.20 -7.10 -30.51
C ILE A 14 -14.33 -7.38 -31.51
N ASP A 15 -14.44 -6.51 -32.51
CA ASP A 15 -15.34 -6.69 -33.64
C ASP A 15 -14.64 -7.59 -34.68
N VAL A 16 -15.07 -8.86 -34.76
CA VAL A 16 -14.63 -9.80 -35.81
C VAL A 16 -15.79 -9.91 -36.80
N THR A 17 -15.81 -9.09 -37.85
CA THR A 17 -16.48 -9.39 -39.13
C THR A 17 -16.19 -8.29 -40.18
N ALA A 18 -15.13 -8.48 -40.97
CA ALA A 18 -14.97 -8.02 -42.36
C ALA A 18 -13.57 -8.45 -42.85
N ALA A 19 -13.34 -9.18 -43.94
CA ALA A 19 -14.22 -9.74 -44.93
C ALA A 19 -13.48 -10.89 -45.63
N GLU A 20 -14.02 -12.10 -45.56
CA GLU A 20 -13.85 -13.12 -46.60
C GLU A 20 -14.66 -12.68 -47.83
N ALA A 21 -14.04 -11.98 -48.78
CA ALA A 21 -14.52 -11.89 -50.16
C ALA A 21 -13.48 -11.24 -51.09
N ALA A 22 -12.57 -12.04 -51.64
CA ALA A 22 -12.11 -11.95 -53.04
C ALA A 22 -11.02 -12.99 -53.33
N ASN A 23 -11.44 -14.19 -53.74
CA ASN A 23 -10.64 -15.19 -54.43
C ASN A 23 -10.58 -14.76 -55.92
N ALA A 24 -9.44 -14.46 -56.57
CA ALA A 24 -8.46 -15.35 -57.25
C ALA A 24 -7.67 -14.47 -58.29
N PRO A 25 -6.63 -14.93 -59.03
CA PRO A 25 -5.84 -16.16 -58.93
C PRO A 25 -4.31 -15.93 -58.76
N ALA A 26 -3.65 -17.05 -58.43
CA ALA A 26 -2.21 -17.35 -58.45
C ALA A 26 -1.24 -16.35 -59.13
N ALA A 27 -0.44 -15.68 -58.30
CA ALA A 27 0.93 -15.33 -58.63
C ALA A 27 1.84 -15.95 -57.57
N THR A 28 2.71 -16.85 -58.02
CA THR A 28 3.75 -17.55 -57.27
C THR A 28 4.54 -16.57 -56.38
N PRO A 29 4.63 -16.77 -55.05
CA PRO A 29 5.64 -16.09 -54.27
C PRO A 29 7.00 -16.76 -54.53
N PRO A 30 8.06 -16.00 -54.85
CA PRO A 30 9.40 -16.55 -55.01
C PRO A 30 9.94 -17.06 -53.66
N ALA A 31 10.77 -18.08 -53.72
CA ALA A 31 11.51 -18.64 -52.58
C ALA A 31 12.17 -17.54 -51.71
N PRO A 32 12.28 -17.75 -50.37
CA PRO A 32 12.58 -16.69 -49.42
C PRO A 32 14.02 -16.22 -49.60
N LYS A 33 14.18 -14.96 -50.01
CA LYS A 33 15.49 -14.30 -50.03
C LYS A 33 15.81 -13.90 -48.60
N GLY A 34 17.02 -14.22 -48.12
CA GLY A 34 17.49 -13.87 -46.77
C GLY A 34 17.44 -12.37 -46.42
N SER A 35 17.10 -11.49 -47.37
CA SER A 35 16.77 -10.08 -47.16
C SER A 35 15.44 -9.83 -46.45
N ASP A 36 14.46 -10.74 -46.56
CA ASP A 36 13.15 -10.57 -45.90
C ASP A 36 13.25 -10.75 -44.39
N VAL A 37 14.08 -11.69 -43.92
CA VAL A 37 14.32 -11.91 -42.49
C VAL A 37 15.07 -10.74 -41.88
N GLY A 38 16.06 -10.17 -42.60
CA GLY A 38 16.78 -8.97 -42.16
C GLY A 38 15.88 -7.73 -42.11
N SER A 39 15.05 -7.53 -43.13
CA SER A 39 14.06 -6.44 -43.18
C SER A 39 13.00 -6.58 -42.08
N ALA A 40 12.48 -7.79 -41.86
CA ALA A 40 11.53 -8.07 -40.79
C ALA A 40 12.15 -7.88 -39.40
N LEU A 41 13.42 -8.28 -39.19
CA LEU A 41 14.14 -8.06 -37.93
C LEU A 41 14.39 -6.56 -37.67
N ILE A 42 14.71 -5.78 -38.71
CA ILE A 42 14.82 -4.32 -38.62
C ILE A 42 13.45 -3.68 -38.32
N GLY A 43 12.36 -4.21 -38.90
CA GLY A 43 11.00 -3.79 -38.57
C GLY A 43 10.64 -4.06 -37.11
N LEU A 44 10.92 -5.27 -36.63
CA LEU A 44 10.65 -5.66 -35.24
C LEU A 44 11.48 -4.84 -34.24
N THR A 45 12.77 -4.62 -34.51
CA THR A 45 13.63 -3.81 -33.63
C THR A 45 13.16 -2.35 -33.59
N ARG A 46 12.71 -1.78 -34.71
CA ARG A 46 12.09 -0.43 -34.71
C ARG A 46 10.80 -0.40 -33.89
N GLN A 47 9.96 -1.42 -34.01
CA GLN A 47 8.74 -1.53 -33.23
C GLN A 47 9.03 -1.71 -31.73
N LEU A 48 10.08 -2.47 -31.39
CA LEU A 48 10.54 -2.65 -30.01
C LEU A 48 11.08 -1.34 -29.42
N ILE A 49 11.87 -0.58 -30.19
CA ILE A 49 12.39 0.72 -29.78
C ILE A 49 11.24 1.72 -29.58
N GLU A 50 10.25 1.74 -30.47
CA GLU A 50 9.06 2.59 -30.34
C GLU A 50 8.26 2.21 -29.08
N MET A 51 8.07 0.92 -28.82
CA MET A 51 7.44 0.45 -27.59
C MET A 51 8.24 0.83 -26.34
N GLN A 52 9.57 0.70 -26.39
CA GLN A 52 10.46 1.08 -25.29
C GLN A 52 10.40 2.58 -25.01
N ASN A 53 10.34 3.41 -26.06
CA ASN A 53 10.20 4.85 -25.91
C ASN A 53 8.87 5.23 -25.25
N ARG A 54 7.76 4.59 -25.66
CA ARG A 54 6.45 4.77 -25.01
C ARG A 54 6.46 4.32 -23.55
N GLN A 55 7.14 3.22 -23.22
CA GLN A 55 7.31 2.78 -21.84
C GLN A 55 8.09 3.81 -21.02
N ASN A 56 9.17 4.39 -21.54
CA ASN A 56 9.92 5.44 -20.85
C ASN A 56 9.04 6.66 -20.56
N VAL A 57 8.24 7.11 -21.52
CA VAL A 57 7.30 8.23 -21.32
C VAL A 57 6.26 7.91 -20.22
N LEU A 58 5.73 6.69 -20.19
CA LEU A 58 4.80 6.28 -19.13
C LEU A 58 5.49 6.21 -17.76
N LEU A 59 6.74 5.73 -17.70
CA LEU A 59 7.52 5.72 -16.47
C LEU A 59 7.78 7.15 -15.96
N GLU A 60 8.12 8.07 -16.84
CA GLU A 60 8.29 9.49 -16.49
C GLU A 60 6.98 10.09 -15.94
N GLN A 61 5.84 9.79 -16.56
CA GLN A 61 4.53 10.24 -16.07
C GLN A 61 4.21 9.64 -14.69
N LEU A 62 4.48 8.36 -14.47
CA LEU A 62 4.28 7.72 -13.16
C LEU A 62 5.16 8.35 -12.09
N LEU A 63 6.43 8.64 -12.41
CA LEU A 63 7.33 9.33 -11.50
C LEU A 63 6.84 10.75 -11.18
N GLN A 64 6.31 11.47 -12.17
CA GLN A 64 5.75 12.80 -11.97
C GLN A 64 4.51 12.76 -11.07
N ILE A 65 3.59 11.83 -11.30
CA ILE A 65 2.41 11.63 -10.44
C ILE A 65 2.84 11.24 -9.03
N ASN A 66 3.76 10.30 -8.89
CA ASN A 66 4.25 9.87 -7.58
C ASN A 66 4.88 11.03 -6.81
N LYS A 67 5.71 11.83 -7.49
CA LYS A 67 6.29 13.05 -6.91
C LYS A 67 5.22 14.04 -6.48
N GLN A 68 4.19 14.26 -7.30
CA GLN A 68 3.10 15.17 -6.96
C GLN A 68 2.31 14.66 -5.74
N VAL A 69 1.99 13.37 -5.67
CA VAL A 69 1.30 12.76 -4.53
C VAL A 69 2.14 12.86 -3.26
N LEU A 70 3.45 12.58 -3.34
CA LEU A 70 4.36 12.73 -2.21
C LEU A 70 4.45 14.19 -1.74
N GLN A 71 4.53 15.14 -2.67
CA GLN A 71 4.55 16.56 -2.35
C GLN A 71 3.25 17.02 -1.68
N ALA A 72 2.10 16.64 -2.23
CA ALA A 72 0.79 16.98 -1.66
C ALA A 72 0.61 16.35 -0.26
N SER A 73 1.01 15.09 -0.09
CA SER A 73 0.98 14.40 1.21
C SER A 73 1.87 15.09 2.24
N ASN A 74 3.10 15.45 1.86
CA ASN A 74 4.03 16.15 2.74
C ASN A 74 3.52 17.54 3.15
N GLN A 75 2.92 18.27 2.21
CA GLN A 75 2.32 19.59 2.50
C GLN A 75 1.13 19.45 3.45
N ALA A 76 0.23 18.50 3.20
CA ALA A 76 -0.91 18.23 4.08
C ALA A 76 -0.47 17.81 5.49
N ASN A 77 0.59 17.00 5.60
CA ASN A 77 1.13 16.58 6.90
C ASN A 77 1.76 17.77 7.66
N GLN A 78 2.52 18.63 6.96
CA GLN A 78 3.10 19.84 7.56
C GLN A 78 2.02 20.82 8.05
N GLN A 79 0.95 21.01 7.28
CA GLN A 79 -0.17 21.87 7.69
C GLN A 79 -0.87 21.31 8.94
N ARG A 80 -1.14 20.00 8.98
CA ARG A 80 -1.73 19.37 10.16
C ARG A 80 -0.83 19.54 11.40
N GLN A 81 0.49 19.40 11.25
CA GLN A 81 1.43 19.57 12.35
C GLN A 81 1.49 21.02 12.85
N SER A 82 1.39 22.02 11.96
CA SER A 82 1.38 23.43 12.39
C SER A 82 0.10 23.78 13.14
N GLU A 83 -1.06 23.26 12.71
CA GLU A 83 -2.35 23.41 13.41
C GLU A 83 -2.31 22.76 14.80
N ILE A 84 -1.78 21.53 14.92
CA ILE A 84 -1.60 20.87 16.23
C ILE A 84 -0.65 21.68 17.12
N THR A 85 0.45 22.19 16.56
CA THR A 85 1.41 22.99 17.32
C THR A 85 0.77 24.29 17.82
N GLN A 86 -0.02 24.95 16.97
CA GLN A 86 -0.76 26.17 17.36
C GLN A 86 -1.80 25.86 18.45
N TRP A 87 -2.55 24.76 18.30
CA TRP A 87 -3.52 24.31 19.30
C TRP A 87 -2.86 23.96 20.64
N ARG A 88 -1.68 23.33 20.59
CA ARG A 88 -0.85 23.01 21.77
C ARG A 88 -0.42 24.27 22.50
N ASN A 89 -0.01 25.31 21.75
CA ASN A 89 0.38 26.60 22.31
C ASN A 89 -0.79 27.34 22.96
N SER A 90 -2.02 27.17 22.46
CA SER A 90 -3.23 27.77 23.06
C SER A 90 -3.77 26.98 24.26
N HIS A 91 -3.41 25.70 24.43
CA HIS A 91 -3.90 24.84 25.53
C HIS A 91 -2.78 24.26 26.42
N PRO A 92 -1.90 25.09 27.02
CA PRO A 92 -0.71 24.60 27.74
C PRO A 92 -1.03 23.75 28.98
N LYS A 93 -2.20 23.94 29.61
CA LYS A 93 -2.64 23.13 30.76
C LYS A 93 -2.96 21.69 30.34
N LEU A 94 -3.70 21.52 29.25
CA LEU A 94 -4.07 20.20 28.73
C LEU A 94 -2.84 19.42 28.29
N VAL A 95 -1.89 20.09 27.64
CA VAL A 95 -0.61 19.48 27.22
C VAL A 95 0.18 18.95 28.41
N ARG A 96 0.26 19.69 29.52
CA ARG A 96 0.90 19.22 30.76
C ARG A 96 0.16 18.02 31.35
N SER A 97 -1.17 18.06 31.42
CA SER A 97 -1.97 16.93 31.88
C SER A 97 -1.78 15.69 31.00
N CYS A 98 -1.73 15.85 29.68
CA CYS A 98 -1.45 14.77 28.72
C CYS A 98 -0.04 14.19 28.91
N LYS A 99 0.98 15.04 29.15
CA LYS A 99 2.34 14.55 29.47
C LYS A 99 2.38 13.72 30.75
N ASN A 100 1.75 14.20 31.82
CA ASN A 100 1.70 13.49 33.09
C ASN A 100 0.91 12.16 32.96
N ALA A 101 -0.20 12.18 32.21
CA ALA A 101 -0.98 10.98 31.91
C ALA A 101 -0.18 9.99 31.06
N LEU A 102 0.58 10.47 30.07
CA LEU A 102 1.44 9.65 29.22
C LEU A 102 2.54 8.96 30.04
N GLU A 103 3.19 9.68 30.95
CA GLU A 103 4.21 9.12 31.84
C GLU A 103 3.63 8.03 32.75
N SER A 104 2.48 8.30 33.36
CA SER A 104 1.78 7.33 34.21
C SER A 104 1.35 6.09 33.42
N LEU A 105 0.80 6.28 32.22
CA LEU A 105 0.38 5.16 31.35
C LEU A 105 1.57 4.40 30.78
N SER A 106 2.71 5.05 30.55
CA SER A 106 3.93 4.38 30.13
C SER A 106 4.45 3.44 31.21
N GLN A 107 4.36 3.84 32.50
CA GLN A 107 4.70 2.96 33.61
C GLN A 107 3.76 1.74 33.65
N VAL A 108 2.44 1.99 33.55
CA VAL A 108 1.44 0.89 33.49
C VAL A 108 1.67 -0.04 32.31
N GLN A 109 2.09 0.47 31.15
CA GLN A 109 2.42 -0.37 30.00
C GLN A 109 3.63 -1.28 30.27
N ILE A 110 4.67 -0.76 30.93
CA ILE A 110 5.85 -1.53 31.30
C ILE A 110 5.47 -2.63 32.29
N ASP A 111 4.68 -2.31 33.31
CA ASP A 111 4.21 -3.29 34.30
C ASP A 111 3.33 -4.38 33.66
N PHE A 112 2.46 -3.98 32.72
CA PHE A 112 1.64 -4.93 31.96
C PHE A 112 2.49 -5.83 31.06
N LEU A 113 3.54 -5.29 30.44
CA LEU A 113 4.49 -6.06 29.64
C LEU A 113 5.29 -7.06 30.49
N GLN A 114 5.68 -6.67 31.70
CA GLN A 114 6.32 -7.57 32.66
C GLN A 114 5.37 -8.71 33.03
N THR A 115 4.14 -8.39 33.43
CA THR A 115 3.12 -9.40 33.75
C THR A 115 2.86 -10.36 32.59
N LEU A 116 2.84 -9.83 31.36
CA LEU A 116 2.68 -10.63 30.14
C LEU A 116 3.88 -11.55 29.92
N ALA A 117 5.10 -11.03 30.08
CA ALA A 117 6.32 -11.81 29.92
C ALA A 117 6.41 -12.95 30.94
N ASP A 118 6.06 -12.67 32.20
CA ASP A 118 6.04 -13.66 33.28
C ASP A 118 5.02 -14.78 32.97
N GLU A 119 3.79 -14.42 32.55
CA GLU A 119 2.76 -15.41 32.19
C GLU A 119 3.17 -16.28 30.99
N VAL A 120 3.86 -15.70 30.00
CA VAL A 120 4.39 -16.46 28.85
C VAL A 120 5.49 -17.42 29.27
N GLU A 121 6.35 -17.02 30.22
CA GLU A 121 7.39 -17.90 30.76
C GLU A 121 6.79 -19.06 31.55
N ASP A 122 5.79 -18.78 32.39
CA ASP A 122 5.08 -19.78 33.20
C ASP A 122 4.25 -20.77 32.36
N GLN A 123 3.68 -20.32 31.23
CA GLN A 123 2.80 -21.14 30.38
C GLN A 123 3.45 -21.59 29.07
N LYS A 124 4.77 -21.40 28.92
CA LYS A 124 5.50 -21.60 27.65
C LYS A 124 5.25 -22.95 26.99
N GLU A 125 5.25 -24.04 27.76
CA GLU A 125 5.02 -25.39 27.24
C GLU A 125 3.57 -25.57 26.74
N ASN A 126 2.59 -25.07 27.51
CA ASN A 126 1.18 -25.14 27.14
C ASN A 126 0.83 -24.26 25.93
N LEU A 127 1.45 -23.07 25.83
CA LEU A 127 1.31 -22.16 24.69
C LEU A 127 1.90 -22.75 23.40
N ALA A 128 2.97 -23.55 23.52
CA ALA A 128 3.61 -24.19 22.38
C ALA A 128 2.86 -25.44 21.91
N GLU A 129 2.22 -26.19 22.82
CA GLU A 129 1.53 -27.43 22.51
C GLU A 129 0.05 -27.24 22.14
N SER A 130 -0.60 -26.18 22.63
CA SER A 130 -2.04 -25.95 22.43
C SER A 130 -2.33 -24.63 21.72
N GLU A 131 -2.81 -24.72 20.48
CA GLU A 131 -3.33 -23.56 19.73
C GLU A 131 -4.50 -22.87 20.46
N TYR A 132 -5.28 -23.61 21.25
CA TYR A 132 -6.36 -23.03 22.06
C TYR A 132 -5.81 -22.15 23.18
N ALA A 133 -4.78 -22.60 23.89
CA ALA A 133 -4.14 -21.82 24.95
C ALA A 133 -3.47 -20.55 24.39
N PHE A 134 -2.87 -20.66 23.20
CA PHE A 134 -2.32 -19.50 22.49
C PHE A 134 -3.38 -18.49 22.06
N ASN A 135 -4.50 -18.95 21.49
CA ASN A 135 -5.59 -18.04 21.09
C ASN A 135 -6.26 -17.38 22.30
N ASP A 136 -6.48 -18.10 23.41
CA ASP A 136 -7.02 -17.52 24.65
C ASP A 136 -6.07 -16.45 25.24
N PHE A 137 -4.76 -16.71 25.20
CA PHE A 137 -3.74 -15.73 25.57
C PHE A 137 -3.82 -14.48 24.67
N LEU A 138 -3.88 -14.65 23.35
CA LEU A 138 -4.01 -13.53 22.42
C LEU A 138 -5.30 -12.74 22.62
N ASP A 139 -6.43 -13.40 22.88
CA ASP A 139 -7.71 -12.73 23.12
C ASP A 139 -7.73 -11.97 24.45
N ARG A 140 -7.01 -12.47 25.45
CA ARG A 140 -6.90 -11.81 26.76
C ARG A 140 -5.98 -10.59 26.73
N TYR A 141 -4.83 -10.68 26.07
CA TYR A 141 -3.79 -9.65 26.10
C TYR A 141 -3.77 -8.74 24.85
N GLY A 142 -4.12 -9.27 23.68
CA GLY A 142 -4.05 -8.58 22.39
C GLY A 142 -4.91 -7.30 22.32
N PRO A 143 -6.23 -7.36 22.56
CA PRO A 143 -7.10 -6.18 22.52
C PRO A 143 -6.68 -5.11 23.54
N ARG A 144 -6.29 -5.54 24.76
CA ARG A 144 -5.85 -4.62 25.82
C ARG A 144 -4.58 -3.89 25.42
N MET A 145 -3.62 -4.61 24.83
CA MET A 145 -2.36 -4.03 24.37
C MET A 145 -2.55 -3.09 23.18
N ALA A 146 -3.41 -3.46 22.22
CA ALA A 146 -3.74 -2.62 21.08
C ALA A 146 -4.40 -1.31 21.52
N HIS A 147 -5.37 -1.37 22.43
CA HIS A 147 -6.03 -0.18 22.98
C HIS A 147 -5.06 0.71 23.76
N LEU A 148 -4.21 0.13 24.60
CA LEU A 148 -3.21 0.89 25.38
C LEU A 148 -2.23 1.62 24.45
N ASN A 149 -1.71 0.93 23.43
CA ASN A 149 -0.86 1.54 22.41
C ASN A 149 -1.57 2.67 21.66
N GLY A 150 -2.85 2.49 21.31
CA GLY A 150 -3.66 3.54 20.67
C GLY A 150 -3.81 4.79 21.54
N ILE A 151 -4.09 4.62 22.84
CA ILE A 151 -4.21 5.72 23.79
C ILE A 151 -2.88 6.46 23.94
N LEU A 152 -1.77 5.72 24.08
CA LEU A 152 -0.42 6.30 24.18
C LEU A 152 -0.03 7.07 22.92
N GLN A 153 -0.38 6.57 21.74
CA GLN A 153 -0.17 7.30 20.49
C GLN A 153 -0.93 8.63 20.51
N VAL A 154 -2.23 8.63 20.83
CA VAL A 154 -3.03 9.87 20.88
C VAL A 154 -2.44 10.87 21.89
N LEU A 155 -2.10 10.40 23.10
CA LEU A 155 -1.48 11.25 24.11
C LEU A 155 -0.09 11.74 23.70
N GLY A 156 0.69 10.94 22.96
CA GLY A 156 1.98 11.31 22.40
C GLY A 156 1.86 12.40 21.33
N HIS A 157 0.86 12.34 20.45
CA HIS A 157 0.61 13.38 19.45
C HIS A 157 0.13 14.71 20.07
N LEU A 158 -0.54 14.65 21.22
CA LEU A 158 -1.05 15.83 21.94
C LEU A 158 -0.04 16.42 22.93
N GLY A 159 0.79 15.57 23.53
CA GLY A 159 1.77 15.92 24.55
C GLY A 159 3.18 16.18 24.01
N GLY A 160 3.59 15.50 22.94
CA GLY A 160 4.88 15.67 22.26
C GLY A 160 5.02 16.99 21.51
#